data_AF-A0A0F3M921-F1
#
_entry.id   AF-A0A0F3M921-F1
#
_cell.length_a   1.000
_cell.length_b   1.000
_cell.length_c   1.000
_cell.angle_alpha   90.00
_cell.angle_beta   90.00
_cell.angle_gamma   90.00
#
_symmetry.space_group_name_H-M   'P 1'
#
loop_
_entity.id
_entity.type
_entity.pdbx_description
1 polymer ?
#
loop_
_entity_poly.entity_id
_entity_poly.type
_entity_poly.pdbx_seq_one_letter_code
_entity_poly.pdbx_strand_id
1 'polypeptide(L)'
;MLFFLDKQKTFIFVSFSMSDEALKSYFAESQKAGAQLIMRGLINNSFTQTKNKTMELGISFDIDPSLFEQYKIDVVPVIVIDDEKED
;
A
#
# COMPACT_ATOMS: atom_id res chain seq x y z
N MET A 1 10.57 3.95 33.28
CA MET A 1 11.13 3.22 32.13
C MET A 1 10.21 3.48 30.97
N LEU A 2 10.58 4.41 30.07
CA LEU A 2 9.83 4.60 28.82
C LEU A 2 10.39 3.60 27.82
N PHE A 3 9.54 2.71 27.31
CA PHE A 3 9.82 1.95 26.10
C PHE A 3 9.65 2.91 24.92
N PHE A 4 10.76 3.31 24.30
CA PHE A 4 10.71 3.81 22.93
C PHE A 4 10.51 2.58 22.04
N LEU A 5 9.29 2.38 21.54
CA LEU A 5 9.09 1.51 20.39
C LEU A 5 9.57 2.31 19.19
N ASP A 6 10.68 1.92 18.56
CA ASP A 6 10.95 2.31 17.17
C ASP A 6 9.68 1.99 16.38
N LYS A 7 9.01 3.02 15.84
CA LYS A 7 7.79 2.84 15.05
C LYS A 7 8.20 2.39 13.65
N GLN A 8 8.40 1.09 13.50
CA GLN A 8 8.58 0.52 12.18
C GLN A 8 7.26 0.57 11.40
N LYS A 9 7.28 1.22 10.23
CA LYS A 9 6.17 1.21 9.27
C LYS A 9 6.50 0.27 8.12
N THR A 10 5.54 -0.55 7.73
CA THR A 10 5.67 -1.41 6.54
C THR A 10 4.66 -0.98 5.50
N PHE A 11 5.14 -0.77 4.27
CA PHE A 11 4.35 -0.38 3.12
C PHE A 11 4.45 -1.46 2.04
N ILE A 12 3.32 -1.80 1.43
CA ILE A 12 3.23 -2.69 0.28
C ILE A 12 2.69 -1.89 -0.90
N PHE A 13 3.54 -1.61 -1.87
CA PHE A 13 3.21 -0.81 -3.04
C PHE A 13 2.67 -1.70 -4.15
N VAL A 14 1.47 -1.40 -4.64
CA VAL A 14 0.75 -2.18 -5.67
C VAL A 14 0.11 -1.28 -6.74
N SER A 15 -0.41 -1.91 -7.79
CA SER A 15 -1.12 -1.25 -8.89
C SER A 15 -2.27 -2.09 -9.41
N PHE A 16 -3.33 -1.44 -9.91
CA PHE A 16 -4.44 -2.08 -10.63
C PHE A 16 -4.05 -2.73 -11.97
N SER A 17 -2.79 -2.57 -12.42
CA SER A 17 -2.24 -3.35 -13.54
C SER A 17 -1.90 -4.79 -13.15
N MET A 18 -1.85 -5.11 -11.86
CA MET A 18 -1.67 -6.46 -11.33
C MET A 18 -2.99 -7.25 -11.40
N SER A 19 -2.93 -8.57 -11.30
CA SER A 19 -4.15 -9.38 -11.27
C SER A 19 -4.96 -9.16 -9.99
N ASP A 20 -6.26 -9.40 -10.07
CA ASP A 20 -7.19 -9.29 -8.94
C ASP A 20 -6.80 -10.23 -7.80
N GLU A 21 -6.32 -11.43 -8.11
CA GLU A 21 -5.84 -12.41 -7.14
C GLU A 21 -4.59 -11.90 -6.41
N ALA A 22 -3.67 -11.28 -7.14
CA ALA A 22 -2.46 -10.70 -6.55
C ALA A 22 -2.83 -9.56 -5.59
N LEU A 23 -3.72 -8.65 -5.99
CA LEU A 23 -4.19 -7.55 -5.13
C LEU A 23 -4.86 -8.07 -3.85
N LYS A 24 -5.70 -9.10 -3.96
CA LYS A 24 -6.31 -9.76 -2.79
C LYS A 24 -5.27 -10.43 -1.89
N SER A 25 -4.25 -11.07 -2.47
CA SER A 25 -3.17 -11.70 -1.71
C SER A 25 -2.37 -10.67 -0.92
N TYR A 26 -1.94 -9.58 -1.56
CA TYR A 26 -1.18 -8.53 -0.89
C TYR A 26 -1.99 -7.78 0.16
N PHE A 27 -3.30 -7.59 -0.06
CA PHE A 27 -4.18 -7.07 0.97
C PHE A 27 -4.26 -8.01 2.18
N ALA A 28 -4.44 -9.31 1.97
CA ALA A 28 -4.48 -10.27 3.07
C ALA A 28 -3.16 -10.32 3.84
N GLU A 29 -2.02 -10.19 3.15
CA GLU A 29 -0.69 -10.10 3.77
C GLU A 29 -0.51 -8.80 4.55
N SER A 30 -0.95 -7.67 4.01
CA SER A 30 -0.84 -6.37 4.68
C SER A 30 -1.59 -6.39 6.01
N GLN A 31 -2.81 -6.94 6.02
CA GLN A 31 -3.62 -7.09 7.24
C GLN A 31 -2.95 -7.99 8.28
N LYS A 32 -2.28 -9.07 7.86
CA LYS A 32 -1.57 -9.97 8.78
C LYS A 32 -0.30 -9.34 9.35
N ALA A 33 0.40 -8.55 8.56
CA ALA A 33 1.67 -7.94 8.92
C ALA A 33 1.50 -6.58 9.63
N GLY A 34 0.29 -6.01 9.69
CA GLY A 34 0.09 -4.63 10.14
C GLY A 34 0.68 -3.61 9.16
N ALA A 35 0.84 -3.99 7.89
CA ALA A 35 1.37 -3.14 6.84
C ALA A 35 0.26 -2.37 6.11
N GLN A 36 0.62 -1.22 5.53
CA GLN A 36 -0.28 -0.44 4.70
C GLN A 36 -0.13 -0.83 3.23
N LEU A 37 -1.26 -1.08 2.56
CA LEU A 37 -1.30 -1.30 1.11
C LEU A 37 -1.42 0.06 0.42
N ILE A 38 -0.44 0.42 -0.40
CA ILE A 38 -0.33 1.74 -1.03
C ILE A 38 -0.51 1.63 -2.55
N MET A 39 -1.43 2.43 -3.09
CA MET A 39 -1.67 2.60 -4.52
C MET A 39 -1.16 3.96 -4.98
N ARG A 40 -0.56 4.02 -6.18
CA ARG A 40 -0.06 5.28 -6.73
C ARG A 40 -1.19 6.24 -7.13
N GLY A 41 -2.30 5.68 -7.59
CA GLY A 41 -3.37 6.47 -8.18
C GLY A 41 -4.63 5.67 -8.48
N LEU A 42 -5.51 6.29 -9.26
CA LEU A 42 -6.84 5.81 -9.55
C LEU A 42 -6.87 4.99 -10.85
N ILE A 43 -7.82 4.05 -10.94
CA ILE A 43 -8.16 3.39 -12.21
C ILE A 43 -8.68 4.45 -13.18
N ASN A 44 -8.02 4.63 -14.32
CA ASN A 44 -8.41 5.57 -15.38
C ASN A 44 -8.69 6.99 -14.86
N ASN A 45 -7.96 7.46 -13.83
CA ASN A 45 -8.20 8.74 -13.15
C ASN A 45 -9.63 8.91 -12.58
N SER A 46 -10.33 7.81 -12.29
CA SER A 46 -11.71 7.81 -11.84
C SER A 46 -11.85 7.24 -10.42
N PHE A 47 -12.30 8.09 -9.49
CA PHE A 47 -12.65 7.65 -8.14
C PHE A 47 -13.78 6.63 -8.13
N THR A 48 -14.78 6.79 -9.00
CA THR A 48 -15.93 5.87 -9.07
C THR A 48 -15.49 4.49 -9.52
N GLN A 49 -14.69 4.38 -10.59
CA GLN A 49 -14.17 3.09 -11.06
C GLN A 49 -13.31 2.42 -9.98
N THR A 50 -12.43 3.21 -9.36
CA THR A 50 -11.56 2.75 -8.28
C THR A 50 -12.38 2.20 -7.11
N LYS A 51 -13.37 2.96 -6.62
CA LYS A 51 -14.25 2.54 -5.53
C LYS A 51 -15.01 1.26 -5.86
N ASN A 52 -15.61 1.18 -7.05
CA ASN A 52 -16.35 0.00 -7.48
C ASN A 52 -15.46 -1.24 -7.51
N LYS A 53 -14.25 -1.13 -8.06
CA LYS A 53 -13.29 -2.23 -8.12
C LYS A 53 -12.85 -2.67 -6.71
N THR A 54 -12.54 -1.72 -5.84
CA THR A 54 -12.18 -2.00 -4.45
C THR A 54 -13.30 -2.72 -3.69
N MET A 55 -14.56 -2.30 -3.89
CA MET A 55 -15.74 -2.97 -3.30
C MET A 55 -15.94 -4.39 -3.86
N GLU A 56 -15.76 -4.59 -5.17
CA GLU A 56 -15.85 -5.91 -5.81
C GLU A 56 -14.77 -6.88 -5.29
N LEU A 57 -13.55 -6.39 -5.11
CA LEU A 57 -12.43 -7.20 -4.64
C LEU A 57 -12.45 -7.42 -3.12
N GLY A 58 -13.17 -6.59 -2.36
CA GLY A 58 -13.19 -6.63 -0.90
C GLY A 58 -11.85 -6.24 -0.26
N ILE A 59 -11.12 -5.32 -0.90
CA ILE A 59 -9.81 -4.83 -0.41
C ILE A 59 -9.92 -3.39 0.07
N SER A 60 -8.91 -2.89 0.77
CA SER A 60 -8.73 -1.46 1.04
C SER A 60 -7.26 -1.07 0.90
N PHE A 61 -6.99 0.17 0.54
CA PHE A 61 -5.65 0.72 0.34
C PHE A 61 -5.67 2.23 0.52
N ASP A 62 -4.49 2.80 0.71
CA ASP A 62 -4.25 4.25 0.69
C ASP A 62 -3.77 4.67 -0.70
N ILE A 63 -4.16 5.87 -1.14
CA ILE A 63 -3.64 6.47 -2.37
C ILE A 63 -2.64 7.54 -1.98
N ASP A 64 -1.36 7.27 -2.22
CA ASP A 64 -0.29 8.22 -1.91
C ASP A 64 0.80 8.20 -3.00
N PRO A 65 0.71 9.06 -4.02
CA PRO A 65 1.75 9.16 -5.05
C PRO A 65 3.09 9.68 -4.49
N SER A 66 3.07 10.43 -3.38
CA SER A 66 4.28 11.02 -2.78
C SER A 66 5.19 9.94 -2.20
N LEU A 67 4.61 8.88 -1.62
CA LEU A 67 5.39 7.72 -1.14
C LEU A 67 6.08 6.97 -2.30
N PHE A 68 5.44 6.87 -3.47
CA PHE A 68 6.08 6.28 -4.66
C PHE A 68 7.29 7.11 -5.10
N GLU A 69 7.18 8.44 -5.08
CA GLU A 69 8.29 9.34 -5.41
C GLU A 69 9.41 9.26 -4.36
N GLN A 70 9.06 9.28 -3.07
CA GLN A 70 9.98 9.22 -1.94
C GLN A 70 10.86 7.97 -2.00
N TYR A 71 10.24 6.80 -2.21
CA TYR A 71 10.97 5.52 -2.28
C TYR A 71 11.42 5.16 -3.71
N LYS A 72 11.20 6.03 -4.70
CA LYS A 72 11.60 5.85 -6.11
C LYS A 72 11.10 4.54 -6.71
N ILE A 73 9.81 4.27 -6.52
CA ILE A 73 9.17 3.02 -6.93
C ILE A 73 8.60 3.18 -8.34
N ASP A 74 9.31 2.63 -9.32
CA ASP A 74 8.89 2.64 -10.73
C ASP A 74 8.23 1.32 -11.17
N VAL A 75 8.45 0.24 -10.42
CA VAL A 75 7.91 -1.10 -10.68
C VAL A 75 7.24 -1.65 -9.43
N VAL A 76 6.18 -2.43 -9.60
CA VAL A 76 5.39 -3.03 -8.51
C VAL A 76 5.21 -4.53 -8.75
N PRO A 77 5.08 -5.35 -7.68
CA PRO A 77 5.02 -4.95 -6.26
C PRO A 77 6.37 -4.66 -5.62
N VAL A 78 6.38 -3.80 -4.60
CA VAL A 78 7.55 -3.51 -3.73
C VAL A 78 7.10 -3.45 -2.28
N ILE A 79 7.90 -4.02 -1.37
CA ILE A 79 7.67 -3.95 0.08
C ILE A 79 8.78 -3.08 0.68
N VAL A 80 8.40 -2.05 1.41
CA VAL A 80 9.32 -1.16 2.14
C VAL A 80 9.09 -1.34 3.63
N ILE A 81 10.18 -1.48 4.37
CA ILE A 81 10.21 -1.46 5.83
C ILE A 81 10.97 -0.19 6.20
N ASP A 82 10.28 0.75 6.82
CA ASP A 82 10.84 2.02 7.25
C ASP A 82 10.89 2.05 8.78
N ASP A 83 12.11 2.00 9.31
CA ASP A 83 12.36 2.23 10.72
C ASP A 83 12.31 3.75 10.94
N GLU A 84 11.13 4.29 11.31
CA GLU A 84 11.03 5.72 11.65
C GLU A 84 11.97 6.01 12.82
N LYS A 85 13.15 6.56 12.52
CA LYS A 85 13.98 7.18 13.53
C LYS A 85 13.33 8.50 13.87
N GLU A 86 12.84 8.64 15.10
CA GLU A 86 12.55 9.97 15.65
C GLU A 86 13.86 10.77 15.62
N ASP A 87 13.94 11.75 14.73
CA ASP A 87 15.00 12.78 14.72
C ASP A 87 14.87 13.70 15.95
#